data_AF-A0AAV6JVG6-F1
#
_entry.id   AF-A0AAV6JVG6-F1
#
_cell.length_a   1.000
_cell.length_b   1.000
_cell.length_c   1.000
_cell.angle_alpha   90.00
_cell.angle_beta   90.00
_cell.angle_gamma   90.00
#
_symmetry.space_group_name_H-M   'P 1'
#
loop_
_entity.id
_entity.type
_entity.pdbx_description
1 polymer ?
#
loop_
_entity_poly.entity_id
_entity_poly.type
_entity_poly.pdbx_seq_one_letter_code
_entity_poly.pdbx_strand_id
1 'polypeptide(L)'
;MDITCAGTNGYLRLHDFVIPFQEKVASFYEASSSRFANLALGCEPMPSEQKVTTDLQQEALMVRQFARLVASIEGNGLEPEKKWAITSRKTQLVVAWTR
;
A
#
# COMPACT_ATOMS: atom_id res chain seq x y z
N MET A 1 -5.05 -10.45 -2.67
CA MET A 1 -5.67 -10.03 -1.40
C MET A 1 -6.22 -8.65 -1.65
N ASP A 2 -7.53 -8.48 -1.50
CA ASP A 2 -8.16 -7.20 -1.73
C ASP A 2 -7.98 -6.24 -0.55
N ILE A 3 -7.68 -4.98 -0.86
CA ILE A 3 -7.80 -3.86 0.08
C ILE A 3 -8.82 -2.89 -0.50
N THR A 4 -9.79 -2.49 0.31
CA THR A 4 -10.69 -1.37 0.03
C THR A 4 -10.62 -0.39 1.18
N CYS A 5 -10.26 0.86 0.89
CA CYS A 5 -10.21 1.95 1.85
C CYS A 5 -11.21 3.02 1.41
N ALA A 6 -12.22 3.30 2.22
CA ALA A 6 -13.17 4.38 1.98
C ALA A 6 -12.88 5.55 2.92
N GLY A 7 -12.75 6.74 2.35
CA GLY A 7 -12.65 8.01 3.05
C GLY A 7 -13.91 8.85 2.87
N THR A 8 -13.91 10.03 3.48
CA THR A 8 -15.05 10.97 3.38
C THR A 8 -15.29 11.51 1.98
N ASN A 9 -14.25 11.56 1.13
CA ASN A 9 -14.33 12.12 -0.22
C ASN A 9 -14.06 11.12 -1.34
N GLY A 10 -13.96 9.82 -1.05
CA GLY A 10 -13.62 8.86 -2.10
C GLY A 10 -13.23 7.50 -1.55
N TYR A 11 -12.80 6.61 -2.44
CA TYR A 11 -12.28 5.30 -2.07
C TYR A 11 -11.10 4.90 -2.94
N LEU A 12 -10.31 3.98 -2.39
CA LEU A 12 -9.17 3.33 -3.01
C LEU A 12 -9.40 1.82 -2.94
N ARG A 13 -9.09 1.09 -4.02
CA ARG A 13 -9.19 -0.36 -4.07
C ARG A 13 -7.99 -0.98 -4.77
N LEU A 14 -7.44 -2.04 -4.19
CA LEU A 14 -6.38 -2.87 -4.74
C LEU A 14 -6.82 -4.32 -4.71
N HIS A 15 -6.58 -5.09 -5.77
CA HIS A 15 -6.96 -6.50 -5.86
C HIS A 15 -5.79 -7.44 -5.53
N ASP A 16 -4.57 -6.97 -5.78
CA ASP A 16 -3.32 -7.72 -5.76
C ASP A 16 -2.30 -7.11 -4.78
N PHE A 17 -2.78 -6.57 -3.64
CA PHE A 17 -1.95 -5.79 -2.71
C PHE A 17 -0.69 -6.49 -2.19
N VAL A 18 -0.79 -7.79 -1.84
CA VAL A 18 0.33 -8.53 -1.23
C VAL A 18 1.33 -8.98 -2.29
N ILE A 19 0.83 -9.48 -3.43
CA ILE A 19 1.64 -9.94 -4.56
C ILE A 19 0.97 -9.36 -5.81
N PRO A 20 1.61 -8.39 -6.48
CA PRO A 20 1.09 -7.82 -7.71
C PRO A 20 0.87 -8.89 -8.78
N PHE A 21 -0.15 -8.72 -9.61
CA PHE A 21 -0.38 -9.64 -10.74
C PHE A 21 0.74 -9.58 -11.79
N GLN A 22 1.38 -8.42 -11.91
CA GLN A 22 2.54 -8.21 -12.77
C GLN A 22 3.67 -7.62 -11.94
N GLU A 23 4.83 -8.26 -11.97
CA GLU A 23 5.95 -7.90 -11.11
C GLU A 23 6.49 -6.47 -11.34
N LYS A 24 6.40 -5.99 -12.58
CA LYS A 24 6.87 -4.65 -12.97
C LYS A 24 5.79 -3.58 -12.93
N VAL A 25 4.55 -3.94 -12.62
CA VAL A 25 3.40 -3.02 -12.65
C VAL A 25 2.46 -3.32 -11.48
N ALA A 26 2.34 -2.36 -10.56
CA ALA A 26 1.28 -2.37 -9.56
C ALA A 26 0.10 -1.53 -10.05
N SER A 27 -1.13 -1.99 -9.79
CA SER A 27 -2.35 -1.25 -10.17
C SER A 27 -3.27 -1.04 -8.99
N PHE A 28 -4.01 0.08 -9.01
CA PHE A 28 -5.06 0.35 -8.03
C PHE A 28 -6.17 1.17 -8.68
N TYR A 29 -7.37 1.07 -8.11
CA TYR A 29 -8.55 1.82 -8.54
C TYR A 29 -8.84 2.90 -7.52
N GLU A 30 -9.14 4.10 -7.98
CA GLU A 30 -9.60 5.19 -7.12
C GLU A 30 -10.80 5.91 -7.71
N ALA A 31 -11.66 6.45 -6.85
CA ALA A 31 -12.69 7.39 -7.23
C ALA A 31 -12.85 8.45 -6.16
N SER A 32 -12.97 9.71 -6.57
CA SER A 32 -13.24 10.85 -5.70
C SER A 32 -14.61 11.44 -5.98
N SER A 33 -15.32 11.82 -4.90
CA SER A 33 -16.63 12.47 -4.95
C SER A 33 -17.66 11.76 -5.84
N SER A 34 -17.59 10.43 -5.93
CA SER A 34 -18.50 9.62 -6.74
C SER A 34 -19.93 9.71 -6.19
N ARG A 35 -20.87 9.99 -7.08
CA ARG A 35 -22.29 10.14 -6.78
C ARG A 35 -23.13 9.41 -7.82
N PHE A 36 -24.40 9.20 -7.53
CA PHE A 36 -25.32 8.69 -8.54
C PHE A 36 -25.41 9.68 -9.71
N ALA A 37 -25.31 9.14 -10.92
CA ALA A 37 -25.60 9.84 -12.16
C ALA A 37 -27.09 10.20 -12.23
N ASN A 38 -27.48 10.98 -13.24
CA ASN A 38 -28.88 11.38 -13.42
C ASN A 38 -29.81 10.17 -13.44
N LEU A 39 -30.96 10.29 -12.76
CA LEU A 39 -31.95 9.21 -12.58
C LEU A 39 -31.38 7.91 -11.97
N ALA A 40 -30.23 7.99 -11.26
CA ALA A 40 -29.51 6.86 -10.69
C ALA A 40 -29.15 5.76 -11.72
N LEU A 41 -28.94 6.16 -12.98
CA LEU A 41 -28.58 5.23 -14.07
C LEU A 41 -27.10 4.80 -14.04
N GLY A 42 -26.33 5.22 -13.04
CA GLY A 42 -24.92 4.90 -12.88
C GLY A 42 -24.26 5.66 -11.72
N CYS A 43 -22.94 5.59 -11.63
CA CYS A 43 -22.11 6.39 -10.72
C CYS A 43 -21.12 7.25 -11.50
N GLU A 44 -20.99 8.51 -11.11
CA GLU A 44 -20.09 9.47 -11.74
C GLU A 44 -19.31 10.28 -10.68
N PRO A 45 -17.97 10.41 -10.80
CA PRO A 45 -17.13 9.70 -11.77
C PRO A 45 -17.04 8.20 -11.46
N MET A 46 -16.82 7.41 -12.52
CA MET A 46 -16.44 6.00 -12.40
C MET A 46 -15.01 5.89 -11.83
N PRO A 47 -14.69 4.81 -11.09
CA PRO A 47 -13.32 4.57 -10.63
C PRO A 47 -12.33 4.50 -11.80
N SER A 48 -11.19 5.15 -11.61
CA SER A 48 -10.08 5.19 -12.55
C SER A 48 -9.00 4.21 -12.10
N GLU A 49 -8.48 3.42 -13.05
CA GLU A 49 -7.32 2.55 -12.80
C GLU A 49 -6.03 3.35 -12.93
N GLN A 50 -5.22 3.35 -11.87
CA GLN A 50 -3.88 3.91 -11.82
C GLN A 50 -2.86 2.78 -11.89
N LYS A 51 -1.80 2.98 -12.69
CA LYS A 51 -0.72 2.00 -12.87
C LYS A 51 0.61 2.64 -12.50
N VAL A 52 1.38 1.91 -11.69
CA VAL A 52 2.71 2.32 -11.23
C VAL A 52 3.72 1.27 -11.68
N THR A 53 4.70 1.69 -12.47
CA THR A 53 5.77 0.82 -12.94
C THR A 53 6.92 0.76 -11.93
N THR A 54 7.58 -0.39 -11.82
CA THR A 54 8.79 -0.57 -11.02
C THR A 54 9.86 -1.33 -11.79
N ASP A 55 11.11 -0.90 -11.65
CA ASP A 55 12.27 -1.55 -12.26
C ASP A 55 12.76 -2.76 -11.45
N LEU A 56 12.50 -2.74 -10.13
CA LEU A 56 12.91 -3.78 -9.19
C LEU A 56 11.68 -4.38 -8.49
N GLN A 57 11.76 -5.67 -8.22
CA GLN A 57 10.76 -6.44 -7.49
C GLN A 57 10.64 -5.91 -6.04
N GLN A 58 9.46 -6.03 -5.44
CA GLN A 58 9.18 -5.44 -4.12
C GLN A 58 10.08 -6.02 -3.00
N GLU A 59 10.43 -7.29 -3.09
CA GLU A 59 11.33 -7.99 -2.17
C GLU A 59 12.77 -7.50 -2.31
N ALA A 60 13.22 -7.21 -3.54
CA ALA A 60 14.54 -6.63 -3.80
C ALA A 60 14.61 -5.21 -3.21
N LEU A 61 13.53 -4.43 -3.33
CA LEU A 61 13.40 -3.12 -2.70
C LEU A 61 13.44 -3.22 -1.17
N MET A 62 12.81 -4.24 -0.59
CA MET A 62 12.84 -4.51 0.86
C MET A 62 14.26 -4.79 1.36
N VAL A 63 14.99 -5.70 0.71
CA VAL A 63 16.39 -6.03 1.07
C VAL A 63 17.29 -4.81 0.89
N ARG A 64 17.13 -4.06 -0.21
CA ARG A 64 17.89 -2.82 -0.45
C ARG A 64 17.68 -1.78 0.65
N GLN A 65 16.43 -1.60 1.08
CA GLN A 65 16.11 -0.68 2.17
C GLN A 65 16.70 -1.15 3.50
N PHE A 66 16.65 -2.45 3.79
CA PHE A 66 17.28 -3.02 5.00
C PHE A 66 18.80 -2.79 5.00
N ALA A 67 19.49 -3.13 3.90
CA ALA A 67 20.93 -2.91 3.77
C ALA A 67 21.31 -1.43 3.94
N ARG A 68 20.51 -0.50 3.39
CA ARG A 68 20.71 0.95 3.57
C ARG A 68 20.63 1.36 5.04
N LEU A 69 19.69 0.80 5.81
CA LEU A 69 19.54 1.12 7.23
C LEU A 69 20.73 0.64 8.04
N VAL A 70 21.19 -0.60 7.81
CA VAL A 70 22.37 -1.16 8.47
C VAL A 70 23.61 -0.31 8.16
N ALA A 71 23.86 -0.03 6.88
CA ALA A 71 25.00 0.80 6.47
C ALA A 71 24.96 2.20 7.08
N SER A 72 23.78 2.76 7.32
CA SER A 72 23.63 4.08 7.96
C SER A 72 23.94 4.05 9.45
N ILE A 73 23.63 2.94 10.14
CA ILE A 73 23.99 2.74 11.55
C ILE A 73 25.52 2.57 11.65
N GLU A 74 26.08 1.67 10.84
CA GLU A 74 27.50 1.33 10.89
C GLU A 74 28.40 2.46 10.39
N GLY A 75 28.02 3.15 9.31
CA GLY A 75 28.84 4.17 8.66
C GLY A 75 28.64 5.59 9.20
N ASN A 76 27.44 5.93 9.67
CA ASN A 76 27.09 7.29 10.09
C ASN A 76 26.69 7.40 11.56
N GLY A 77 26.70 6.29 12.31
CA GLY A 77 26.30 6.27 13.72
C GLY A 77 24.84 6.63 13.96
N LEU A 78 23.96 6.41 12.97
CA LEU A 78 22.54 6.69 13.13
C LEU A 78 21.88 5.67 14.05
N GLU A 79 20.85 6.11 14.76
CA GLU A 79 20.00 5.24 15.57
C GLU A 79 19.07 4.39 14.67
N PRO A 80 18.70 3.17 15.10
CA PRO A 80 17.74 2.34 14.37
C PRO A 80 16.37 3.01 14.19
N GLU A 81 15.81 2.93 12.98
CA GLU A 81 14.48 3.48 12.69
C GLU A 81 13.38 2.74 13.48
N LYS A 82 12.72 3.45 14.40
CA LYS A 82 11.66 2.89 15.26
C LYS A 82 10.41 2.44 14.51
N LYS A 83 10.15 2.99 13.31
CA LYS A 83 8.94 2.71 12.50
C LYS A 83 8.70 1.22 12.30
N TRP A 84 9.74 0.46 11.94
CA TRP A 84 9.64 -0.96 11.64
C TRP A 84 9.22 -1.78 12.87
N ALA A 85 9.83 -1.50 14.02
CA ALA A 85 9.49 -2.15 15.28
C ALA A 85 8.06 -1.81 15.73
N ILE A 86 7.66 -0.54 15.60
CA ILE A 86 6.31 -0.08 15.99
C ILE A 86 5.24 -0.74 15.13
N THR A 87 5.38 -0.72 13.80
CA THR A 87 4.39 -1.32 12.89
C THR A 87 4.28 -2.82 13.12
N SER A 88 5.41 -3.54 13.21
CA SER A 88 5.42 -4.99 13.45
C SER A 88 4.72 -5.36 14.75
N ARG A 89 4.98 -4.62 15.84
CA ARG A 89 4.33 -4.85 17.13
C ARG A 89 2.82 -4.60 17.08
N LYS A 90 2.38 -3.51 16.44
CA LYS A 90 0.94 -3.21 16.29
C LYS A 90 0.22 -4.30 15.51
N THR A 91 0.78 -4.74 14.39
CA THR A 91 0.22 -5.84 13.60
C THR A 91 0.16 -7.13 14.40
N GLN A 92 1.23 -7.50 15.11
CA GLN A 92 1.28 -8.71 15.92
C GLN A 92 0.26 -8.68 17.07
N LEU A 93 0.05 -7.50 17.70
CA LEU A 93 -0.98 -7.34 18.72
C LEU A 93 -2.36 -7.67 18.12
N VAL A 94 -2.76 -7.05 17.01
CA VAL A 94 -4.05 -7.32 16.38
C VAL A 94 -4.22 -8.82 16.07
N VAL A 95 -3.19 -9.46 15.49
CA VAL A 95 -3.22 -10.91 15.20
C VAL A 95 -3.40 -11.76 16.46
N ALA A 96 -2.75 -11.39 17.56
CA ALA A 96 -2.87 -12.10 18.83
C ALA A 96 -4.27 -11.93 19.46
N TRP A 97 -4.90 -10.77 19.27
CA TRP A 97 -6.26 -10.49 19.76
C TRP A 97 -7.37 -11.17 18.96
N THR A 98 -7.13 -11.54 17.70
CA THR A 98 -8.12 -12.17 16.81
C THR A 98 -8.04 -13.70 16.79
N ARG A 99 -7.34 -14.31 17.75
CA ARG A 99 -7.30 -15.76 17.98
C ARG A 99 -8.08 -16.11 19.23
#